data_AF-A0A4S0JS88-F1
#
_entry.id   AF-A0A4S0JS88-F1
#
_cell.length_a   1.000
_cell.length_b   1.000
_cell.length_c   1.000
_cell.angle_alpha   90.00
_cell.angle_beta   90.00
_cell.angle_gamma   90.00
#
_symmetry.space_group_name_H-M   'P 1'
#
loop_
_entity.id
_entity.type
_entity.pdbx_description
1 polymer ?
#
loop_
_entity_poly.entity_id
_entity_poly.type
_entity_poly.pdbx_seq_one_letter_code
_entity_poly.pdbx_strand_id
1 'polypeptide(L)'
;EFVDLDDVDTRYLEKPYYLIPADGAAAEAFEIIRKAMEERKVAARSCVVLYQRGREVLIQPFGKGMLLTELRSHGEMISAESVFADIKKVEY
;
A
#
# COMPACT_ATOMS: atom_id res chain seq x y z
N GLU A 1 5.46 6.95 -7.88
CA GLU A 1 4.80 8.23 -7.54
C GLU A 1 4.54 8.26 -6.05
N PHE A 2 4.44 9.44 -5.42
CA PHE A 2 4.04 9.55 -4.01
C PHE A 2 2.56 9.93 -3.94
N VAL A 3 1.79 9.17 -3.19
CA VAL A 3 0.36 9.38 -2.94
C VAL A 3 0.14 9.68 -1.46
N ASP A 4 -0.91 10.42 -1.14
CA ASP A 4 -1.24 10.69 0.26
C ASP A 4 -1.73 9.40 0.93
N LEU A 5 -1.36 9.17 2.20
CA LEU A 5 -1.79 7.99 2.94
C LEU A 5 -3.32 7.96 3.09
N ASP A 6 -3.98 9.12 3.10
CA ASP A 6 -5.43 9.23 3.24
C ASP A 6 -6.19 8.87 1.93
N ASP A 7 -5.53 9.02 0.77
CA ASP A 7 -6.08 8.69 -0.55
C ASP A 7 -6.06 7.17 -0.81
N VAL A 8 -5.26 6.42 -0.05
CA VAL A 8 -5.12 4.98 -0.19
C VAL A 8 -6.31 4.26 0.41
N ASP A 9 -7.20 3.80 -0.46
CA ASP A 9 -8.31 2.97 -0.05
C ASP A 9 -7.84 1.56 0.37
N THR A 10 -8.02 1.27 1.66
CA THR A 10 -7.63 0.00 2.29
C THR A 10 -8.23 -1.24 1.63
N ARG A 11 -9.32 -1.12 0.87
CA ARG A 11 -9.93 -2.23 0.12
C ARG A 11 -8.98 -2.80 -0.94
N TYR A 12 -8.09 -1.97 -1.48
CA TYR A 12 -7.12 -2.37 -2.50
C TYR A 12 -5.87 -3.02 -1.91
N LEU A 13 -5.67 -2.97 -0.58
CA LEU A 13 -4.52 -3.58 0.08
C LEU A 13 -4.73 -5.10 0.20
N GLU A 14 -3.76 -5.89 -0.29
CA GLU A 14 -3.85 -7.35 -0.25
C GLU A 14 -2.85 -7.97 0.73
N LYS A 15 -1.55 -7.94 0.42
CA LYS A 15 -0.51 -8.64 1.19
C LYS A 15 0.58 -7.70 1.65
N PRO A 16 0.78 -7.54 2.97
CA PRO A 16 1.85 -6.74 3.51
C PRO A 16 3.17 -7.53 3.57
N TYR A 17 4.26 -6.84 3.25
CA TYR A 17 5.64 -7.32 3.31
C TYR A 17 6.49 -6.29 4.06
N TYR A 18 7.34 -6.76 4.97
CA TYR A 18 8.29 -5.89 5.65
C TYR A 18 9.53 -5.69 4.79
N LEU A 19 9.87 -4.43 4.54
CA LEU A 19 11.08 -4.04 3.83
C LEU A 19 12.16 -3.63 4.83
N ILE A 20 13.35 -4.20 4.61
CA ILE A 20 14.58 -3.85 5.29
C ILE A 20 15.63 -3.41 4.25
N PRO A 21 16.58 -2.54 4.61
CA PRO A 21 17.69 -2.21 3.73
C PRO A 21 18.52 -3.46 3.43
N ALA A 22 19.03 -3.56 2.20
CA ALA A 22 19.84 -4.69 1.77
C ALA A 22 21.20 -4.74 2.49
N ASP A 23 21.87 -3.57 2.61
CA ASP A 23 23.20 -3.45 3.17
C ASP A 23 23.38 -2.10 3.91
N GLY A 24 24.46 -1.96 4.67
CA GLY A 24 24.76 -0.74 5.43
C GLY A 24 24.84 0.53 4.57
N ALA A 25 25.31 0.43 3.32
CA ALA A 25 25.34 1.56 2.39
C ALA A 25 23.93 2.03 1.97
N ALA A 26 22.96 1.11 1.93
CA ALA A 26 21.56 1.44 1.61
C ALA A 26 20.77 1.92 2.84
N ALA A 27 21.28 1.71 4.06
CA ALA A 27 20.60 2.06 5.30
C ALA A 27 20.39 3.58 5.46
N GLU A 28 21.38 4.39 5.08
CA GLU A 28 21.28 5.85 5.18
C GLU A 28 20.20 6.40 4.22
N ALA A 29 20.23 5.98 2.96
CA ALA A 29 19.21 6.36 1.98
C ALA A 29 17.81 5.87 2.39
N PHE A 30 17.71 4.65 2.92
CA PHE A 30 16.47 4.10 3.43
C PHE A 30 15.90 4.93 4.59
N GLU A 31 16.74 5.34 5.53
CA GLU A 31 16.32 6.16 6.67
C GLU A 31 15.85 7.56 6.24
N ILE A 32 16.58 8.21 5.33
CA ILE A 32 16.22 9.52 4.78
C ILE A 32 14.85 9.44 4.08
N ILE A 33 14.66 8.44 3.21
CA ILE A 33 13.41 8.25 2.48
C ILE A 33 12.26 7.95 3.45
N ARG A 34 12.48 7.05 4.42
CA ARG A 34 11.47 6.70 5.43
C ARG A 34 11.03 7.94 6.21
N LYS A 35 11.98 8.74 6.67
CA LYS A 35 11.71 9.96 7.44
C LYS A 35 10.96 10.99 6.59
N ALA A 36 11.38 11.20 5.34
CA ALA A 36 10.71 12.12 4.43
C ALA A 36 9.26 11.70 4.13
N MET A 37 9.00 10.40 3.97
CA MET A 37 7.64 9.87 3.81
C MET A 37 6.80 10.06 5.07
N GLU A 38 7.37 9.83 6.24
CA GLU A 38 6.70 9.97 7.54
C GLU A 38 6.32 11.43 7.83
N GLU A 39 7.23 12.37 7.57
CA GLU A 39 6.99 13.81 7.74
C GLU A 39 5.91 14.33 6.79
N ARG A 40 5.88 13.81 5.56
CA ARG A 40 4.92 14.22 4.54
C ARG A 40 3.61 13.44 4.56
N LYS A 41 3.51 12.39 5.37
CA LYS A 41 2.37 11.46 5.42
C LYS A 41 2.00 10.89 4.03
N VAL A 42 3.02 10.58 3.24
CA VAL A 42 2.86 10.01 1.89
C VAL A 42 3.31 8.56 1.85
N ALA A 43 2.71 7.79 0.96
CA ALA A 43 3.16 6.47 0.55
C ALA A 43 3.70 6.52 -0.89
N ALA A 44 4.72 5.71 -1.19
CA ALA A 44 5.22 5.56 -2.56
C ALA A 44 4.47 4.43 -3.28
N ARG A 45 3.77 4.76 -4.36
CA ARG A 45 3.24 3.80 -5.32
C ARG A 45 4.33 3.44 -6.33
N SER A 46 4.59 2.14 -6.48
CA SER A 46 5.58 1.59 -7.40
C SER A 46 5.11 0.27 -8.01
N CYS A 47 5.89 -0.29 -8.92
CA CYS A 47 5.68 -1.63 -9.45
C CYS A 47 6.91 -2.49 -9.14
N VAL A 48 6.69 -3.65 -8.52
CA VAL A 48 7.75 -4.62 -8.24
C VAL A 48 7.45 -5.93 -8.97
N VAL A 49 8.50 -6.59 -9.45
CA VAL A 49 8.36 -7.91 -10.06
C VAL A 49 8.55 -8.97 -8.98
N LEU A 50 7.47 -9.64 -8.61
CA LEU A 50 7.47 -10.77 -7.69
C LEU A 50 7.02 -12.01 -8.46
N TYR A 51 7.80 -13.10 -8.37
CA TYR A 51 7.48 -14.37 -9.05
C TYR A 51 7.22 -14.21 -10.56
N GLN A 52 8.06 -13.44 -11.27
CA GLN A 52 7.95 -13.16 -12.71
C GLN A 52 6.69 -12.38 -13.13
N ARG A 53 5.93 -11.82 -12.18
CA ARG A 53 4.78 -10.96 -12.46
C ARG A 53 4.99 -9.58 -11.86
N GLY A 54 4.78 -8.54 -12.67
CA GLY A 54 4.74 -7.16 -12.20
C GLY A 54 3.48 -6.94 -11.36
N ARG A 55 3.65 -6.41 -10.15
CA ARG A 55 2.57 -6.11 -9.22
C ARG A 55 2.70 -4.68 -8.76
N GLU A 56 1.57 -3.97 -8.79
CA GLU A 56 1.49 -2.64 -8.20
C GLU A 56 1.59 -2.78 -6.68
N VAL A 57 2.42 -1.94 -6.09
CA VAL A 57 2.72 -1.97 -4.66
C VAL A 57 2.72 -0.58 -4.09
N LEU A 58 2.35 -0.52 -2.83
CA LEU A 58 2.38 0.68 -2.02
C LEU A 58 3.43 0.52 -0.92
N ILE A 59 4.39 1.43 -0.86
CA ILE A 59 5.44 1.46 0.15
C ILE A 59 5.14 2.59 1.11
N GLN A 60 4.98 2.28 2.39
CA GLN A 60 4.73 3.26 3.45
C GLN A 60 5.74 3.11 4.59
N PRO A 61 6.08 4.21 5.29
CA PRO A 61 6.93 4.15 6.47
C PRO A 61 6.22 3.37 7.59
N PHE A 62 6.92 2.44 8.24
CA PHE A 62 6.35 1.65 9.34
C PHE A 62 7.39 1.43 10.44
N GLY A 63 7.32 2.27 11.49
CA GLY A 63 8.25 2.20 12.62
C GLY A 63 9.70 2.30 12.16
N LYS A 64 10.50 1.26 12.44
CA LYS A 64 11.92 1.18 12.07
C LYS A 64 12.17 0.72 10.63
N GLY A 65 11.14 0.30 9.91
CA GLY A 65 11.23 -0.21 8.54
C GLY A 65 10.26 0.48 7.59
N MET A 66 9.96 -0.19 6.49
CA MET A 66 8.89 0.19 5.57
C MET A 66 7.97 -1.01 5.36
N LEU A 67 6.71 -0.73 5.07
CA LEU A 67 5.72 -1.73 4.70
C LEU A 67 5.46 -1.62 3.20
N LEU A 68 5.70 -2.69 2.47
CA LEU A 68 5.29 -2.85 1.08
C LEU A 68 4.00 -3.65 1.06
N THR A 69 2.96 -3.09 0.48
CA THR A 69 1.66 -3.76 0.36
C THR A 69 1.31 -3.94 -1.10
N GLU A 70 1.03 -5.17 -1.51
CA GLU A 70 0.53 -5.46 -2.86
C GLU A 70 -0.87 -4.86 -3.04
N LEU A 71 -1.08 -4.19 -4.17
CA LEU A 71 -2.36 -3.62 -4.55
C LEU A 71 -3.12 -4.57 -5.47
N ARG A 72 -4.42 -4.74 -5.18
CA ARG A 72 -5.34 -5.45 -6.06
C ARG A 72 -5.61 -4.64 -7.32
N SER A 73 -5.74 -5.32 -8.45
CA SER A 73 -6.11 -4.67 -9.69
C SER A 73 -7.58 -4.23 -9.65
N HIS A 74 -7.88 -3.09 -10.28
CA HIS A 74 -9.22 -2.51 -10.33
C HIS A 74 -10.29 -3.47 -10.86
N GLY A 75 -9.91 -4.42 -11.73
CA GLY A 75 -10.83 -5.42 -12.29
C GLY A 75 -11.31 -6.51 -11.33
N GLU A 76 -10.73 -6.62 -10.13
CA GLU A 76 -11.13 -7.64 -9.15
C GLU A 76 -12.07 -7.12 -8.06
N MET A 77 -12.42 -5.82 -8.06
CA MET A 77 -13.41 -5.28 -7.13
C MET A 77 -14.82 -5.35 -7.69
N ILE A 78 -15.69 -6.06 -6.96
CA ILE A 78 -17.13 -5.94 -7.15
C ILE A 78 -17.59 -4.64 -6.48
N SER A 79 -18.31 -3.80 -7.22
CA SER A 79 -18.82 -2.54 -6.71
C SER A 79 -19.69 -2.75 -5.47
N ALA A 80 -19.39 -1.99 -4.41
CA ALA A 80 -20.16 -1.97 -3.17
C ALA A 80 -21.66 -1.75 -3.42
N GLU A 81 -22.00 -0.88 -4.37
CA GLU A 81 -23.39 -0.58 -4.75
C GLU A 81 -24.14 -1.81 -5.24
N SER A 82 -23.52 -2.67 -6.05
CA SER A 82 -24.13 -3.91 -6.54
C SER A 82 -24.29 -4.96 -5.43
N VAL A 83 -23.38 -4.98 -4.45
CA VAL A 83 -23.45 -5.92 -3.31
C VAL A 83 -24.46 -5.45 -2.27
N PHE A 84 -24.50 -4.16 -1.99
CA PHE A 84 -25.34 -3.57 -0.95
C PHE A 84 -26.78 -3.28 -1.40
N ALA A 85 -27.06 -3.32 -2.71
CA ALA A 85 -28.42 -3.19 -3.24
C ALA A 85 -29.41 -4.23 -2.69
N ASP A 86 -28.94 -5.43 -2.32
CA ASP A 86 -29.79 -6.52 -1.81
C ASP A 86 -29.91 -6.53 -0.27
N ILE A 87 -29.16 -5.66 0.43
CA ILE A 87 -29.25 -5.59 1.89
C ILE A 87 -30.53 -4.84 2.28
N LYS A 88 -31.58 -5.60 2.62
CA LYS A 88 -32.79 -5.06 3.25
C LYS A 88 -32.42 -4.31 4.53
N LYS A 89 -32.83 -3.04 4.62
CA LYS A 89 -32.86 -2.28 5.88
C LYS A 89 -33.63 -3.08 6.91
N VAL A 90 -32.95 -3.55 7.95
CA VAL A 90 -33.59 -4.06 9.16
C VAL A 90 -33.80 -2.85 10.05
N GLU A 91 -35.04 -2.36 10.12
CA GLU A 91 -35.45 -1.36 11.12
C GLU A 91 -35.55 -2.05 12.48
N TYR A 92 -34.87 -1.47 13.48
CA TYR A 92 -34.96 -1.85 14.90
C TYR A 92 -36.05 -1.03 15.60
#